data_AF-A0A9Q1C6W5-F1
#
_entry.id   AF-A0A9Q1C6W5-F1
#
_cell.length_a   1.000
_cell.length_b   1.000
_cell.length_c   1.000
_cell.angle_alpha   90.00
_cell.angle_beta   90.00
_cell.angle_gamma   90.00
#
_symmetry.space_group_name_H-M   'P 1'
#
loop_
_entity.id
_entity.type
_entity.pdbx_description
1 polymer ?
#
loop_
_entity_poly.entity_id
_entity_poly.type
_entity_poly.pdbx_seq_one_letter_code
_entity_poly.pdbx_strand_id
1 'polypeptide(L)'
;MIGFEMISTKVWGGESLGERDRLGWRKVLRSLPYIPQWVRNLSNTWFVAGHLRQIYTAIFHLPQGSQTDLLEESDKIIASLNFLRYLLLRDPKDVDATGIWSVLEQTDKGYLSELITGLELSRIHYKQRADDLLDEKKRAKKAKDAETLSVSVGGQEIGKMPFEQQMQVLTSAQFTFDLMQSLLGRVNEIISAEARG
;
A
#
# COMPACT_ATOMS: atom_id res chain seq x y z
N MET A 1 4.12 2.93 40.07
CA MET A 1 3.07 2.19 40.82
C MET A 1 1.77 2.43 40.05
N ILE A 2 1.63 1.78 38.90
CA ILE A 2 0.80 0.58 38.62
C ILE A 2 -0.67 0.79 39.00
N GLY A 3 -1.52 0.75 37.97
CA GLY A 3 -2.97 0.69 38.04
C GLY A 3 -3.56 0.47 36.64
N PHE A 4 -3.08 -0.57 35.94
CA PHE A 4 -3.67 -1.11 34.71
C PHE A 4 -4.75 -2.10 35.15
N GLU A 5 -6.03 -1.83 34.89
CA GLU A 5 -7.05 -2.88 34.91
C GLU A 5 -7.48 -3.21 33.49
N MET A 6 -7.20 -4.47 33.16
CA MET A 6 -7.58 -5.17 31.95
C MET A 6 -9.10 -5.27 31.84
N ILE A 7 -9.66 -4.85 30.70
CA ILE A 7 -10.95 -5.40 30.27
C ILE A 7 -10.64 -6.67 29.48
N SER A 8 -10.85 -7.77 30.18
CA SER A 8 -10.68 -9.15 29.77
C SER A 8 -11.53 -9.51 28.55
N THR A 9 -10.88 -10.17 27.61
CA THR A 9 -11.46 -10.97 26.53
C THR A 9 -12.16 -12.21 27.10
N LYS A 10 -13.45 -12.35 26.79
CA LYS A 10 -14.31 -13.56 26.63
C LYS A 10 -15.74 -13.08 26.89
N VAL A 11 -16.67 -13.17 25.94
CA VAL A 11 -17.33 -14.42 25.55
C VAL A 11 -17.74 -14.34 24.08
N TRP A 12 -17.21 -15.23 23.25
CA TRP A 12 -17.88 -15.69 22.04
C TRP A 12 -18.90 -16.74 22.47
N GLY A 13 -20.18 -16.37 22.47
CA GLY A 13 -21.31 -17.30 22.46
C GLY A 13 -22.00 -17.13 21.11
N GLY A 14 -22.04 -18.19 20.32
CA GLY A 14 -22.63 -18.16 18.99
C GLY A 14 -24.12 -17.86 19.05
N GLU A 15 -24.50 -16.65 18.70
CA GLU A 15 -25.86 -16.29 18.32
C GLU A 15 -25.79 -15.34 17.12
N SER A 16 -26.57 -15.66 16.09
CA SER A 16 -26.74 -14.90 14.86
C SER A 16 -26.81 -13.40 15.11
N LEU A 17 -25.94 -12.62 14.45
CA LEU A 17 -25.91 -11.14 14.45
C LEU A 17 -27.23 -10.56 13.91
N GLY A 18 -28.25 -10.54 14.75
CA GLY A 18 -29.60 -10.05 14.43
C GLY A 18 -29.93 -8.82 15.25
N GLU A 19 -30.08 -7.68 14.56
CA GLU A 19 -30.74 -6.41 14.96
C GLU A 19 -30.32 -5.68 16.27
N ARG A 20 -29.92 -6.37 17.34
CA ARG A 20 -29.69 -5.81 18.68
C ARG A 20 -28.43 -4.95 18.78
N ASP A 21 -27.36 -5.31 18.06
CA ASP A 21 -26.14 -4.50 18.02
C ASP A 21 -26.33 -3.18 17.27
N ARG A 22 -27.25 -3.10 16.29
CA ARG A 22 -27.44 -1.87 15.50
C ARG A 22 -27.90 -0.67 16.32
N LEU A 23 -28.57 -0.90 17.45
CA LEU A 23 -29.06 0.14 18.35
C LEU A 23 -28.02 0.56 19.40
N GLY A 24 -27.12 -0.35 19.78
CA GLY A 24 -26.06 -0.12 20.77
C GLY A 24 -25.05 0.92 20.29
N TRP A 25 -24.48 0.71 19.10
CA TRP A 25 -23.50 1.63 18.51
C TRP A 25 -24.07 3.04 18.26
N ARG A 26 -25.36 3.13 17.91
CA ARG A 26 -26.04 4.43 17.74
C ARG A 26 -26.27 5.17 19.05
N LYS A 27 -26.37 4.48 20.20
CA LYS A 27 -26.42 5.11 21.52
C LYS A 27 -25.03 5.55 21.97
N VAL A 28 -24.02 4.71 21.74
CA VAL A 28 -22.60 5.02 22.05
C VAL A 28 -22.10 6.22 21.26
N LEU A 29 -22.35 6.27 19.95
CA LEU A 29 -22.03 7.44 19.14
C LEU A 29 -22.74 8.68 19.70
N ARG A 30 -24.04 8.59 20.01
CA ARG A 30 -24.83 9.70 20.57
C ARG A 30 -24.40 10.21 21.95
N SER A 31 -23.65 9.41 22.71
CA SER A 31 -23.09 9.82 24.01
C SER A 31 -21.71 10.47 23.92
N LEU A 32 -21.05 10.43 22.75
CA LEU A 32 -19.76 11.12 22.57
C LEU A 32 -19.99 12.64 22.43
N PRO A 33 -19.20 13.48 23.13
CA PRO A 33 -19.39 14.94 23.16
C PRO A 33 -19.20 15.59 21.78
N TYR A 34 -18.56 14.90 20.84
CA TYR A 34 -18.42 15.33 19.45
C TYR A 34 -18.61 14.13 18.50
N ILE A 35 -19.76 14.10 17.82
CA ILE A 35 -19.94 13.27 16.63
C ILE A 35 -19.82 14.20 15.43
N PRO A 36 -18.82 14.02 14.55
CA PRO A 36 -18.72 14.81 13.34
C PRO A 36 -20.03 14.82 12.55
N GLN A 37 -20.45 15.98 12.05
CA GLN A 37 -21.76 16.15 11.39
C GLN A 37 -21.96 15.20 10.19
N TRP A 38 -20.86 14.79 9.54
CA TRP A 38 -20.90 13.81 8.47
C TRP A 38 -21.34 12.42 8.95
N VAL A 39 -20.95 12.01 10.17
CA VAL A 39 -21.39 10.76 10.82
C VAL A 39 -22.88 10.80 11.15
N ARG A 40 -23.42 11.97 11.52
CA ARG A 40 -24.84 12.13 11.86
C ARG A 40 -25.79 11.96 10.67
N ASN A 41 -25.31 12.21 9.45
CA ASN A 41 -26.08 12.14 8.21
C ASN A 41 -25.87 10.84 7.41
N LEU A 42 -25.20 9.83 7.99
CA LEU A 42 -25.06 8.53 7.35
C LEU A 42 -26.38 7.74 7.42
N SER A 43 -27.19 7.86 6.37
CA SER A 43 -28.23 6.88 6.03
C SER A 43 -27.62 5.57 5.52
N ASN A 44 -26.35 5.60 5.11
CA ASN A 44 -25.62 4.45 4.59
C ASN A 44 -25.03 3.61 5.74
N THR A 45 -25.49 2.37 5.85
CA THR A 45 -25.04 1.39 6.86
C THR A 45 -24.05 0.37 6.31
N TRP A 46 -23.75 0.41 5.01
CA TRP A 46 -22.91 -0.56 4.31
C TRP A 46 -21.43 -0.21 4.34
N PHE A 47 -21.07 1.07 4.24
CA PHE A 47 -19.67 1.52 4.27
C PHE A 47 -19.28 2.12 5.63
N VAL A 48 -19.65 1.42 6.70
CA VAL A 48 -19.40 1.82 8.10
C VAL A 48 -18.99 0.59 8.90
N ALA A 49 -18.06 0.79 9.84
CA ALA A 49 -17.66 -0.19 10.85
C ALA A 49 -17.43 -1.62 10.30
N GLY A 50 -18.13 -2.61 10.87
CA GLY A 50 -17.90 -4.03 10.60
C GLY A 50 -18.14 -4.48 9.16
N HIS A 51 -18.98 -3.81 8.38
CA HIS A 51 -19.20 -4.15 6.97
C HIS A 51 -18.03 -3.71 6.10
N LEU A 52 -17.51 -2.51 6.32
CA LEU A 52 -16.34 -2.02 5.61
C LEU A 52 -15.08 -2.82 5.97
N ARG A 53 -15.01 -3.30 7.22
CA ARG A 53 -13.93 -4.18 7.70
C ARG A 53 -13.76 -5.45 6.88
N GLN A 54 -14.85 -6.05 6.39
CA GLN A 54 -14.79 -7.26 5.55
C GLN A 54 -14.15 -7.00 4.19
N ILE A 55 -14.17 -5.75 3.72
CA ILE A 55 -13.61 -5.33 2.44
C ILE A 55 -12.13 -4.96 2.60
N TYR A 56 -11.70 -4.52 3.79
CA TYR A 56 -10.30 -4.16 4.04
C TYR A 56 -9.31 -5.27 3.77
N THR A 57 -9.65 -6.53 4.06
CA THR A 57 -8.78 -7.68 3.76
C THR A 57 -8.60 -7.90 2.26
N ALA A 58 -9.52 -7.43 1.42
CA ALA A 58 -9.38 -7.47 -0.03
C ALA A 58 -8.63 -6.24 -0.59
N ILE A 59 -8.72 -5.08 0.07
CA ILE A 59 -8.09 -3.84 -0.37
C ILE A 59 -6.62 -3.74 0.09
N PHE A 60 -6.34 -4.05 1.35
CA PHE A 60 -5.03 -3.94 1.96
C PHE A 60 -4.33 -5.29 1.97
N HIS A 61 -4.07 -5.80 0.77
CA HIS A 61 -3.46 -7.11 0.58
C HIS A 61 -2.45 -7.08 -0.55
N LEU A 62 -1.30 -7.73 -0.31
CA LEU A 62 -0.30 -8.04 -1.31
C LEU A 62 -0.33 -9.56 -1.57
N PRO A 63 -0.64 -10.03 -2.80
CA PRO A 63 -0.81 -11.45 -3.10
C PRO A 63 0.37 -12.35 -2.70
N GLN A 64 1.60 -11.85 -2.76
CA GLN A 64 2.80 -12.56 -2.33
C GLN A 64 3.59 -11.77 -1.26
N GLY A 65 2.92 -10.91 -0.50
CA GLY A 65 3.58 -10.03 0.48
C GLY A 65 4.63 -9.16 -0.19
N SER A 66 5.80 -9.02 0.44
CA SER A 66 6.96 -8.29 -0.07
C SER A 66 7.55 -8.83 -1.39
N GLN A 67 7.19 -10.04 -1.83
CA GLN A 67 7.62 -10.61 -3.12
C GLN A 67 6.66 -10.32 -4.27
N THR A 68 5.57 -9.58 -4.02
CA THR A 68 4.60 -9.19 -5.05
C THR A 68 5.27 -8.33 -6.12
N ASP A 69 4.94 -8.55 -7.40
CA ASP A 69 5.31 -7.61 -8.47
C ASP A 69 4.54 -6.30 -8.29
N LEU A 70 5.23 -5.30 -7.72
CA LEU A 70 4.62 -4.01 -7.37
C LEU A 70 4.23 -3.19 -8.61
N LEU A 71 4.88 -3.41 -9.77
CA LEU A 71 4.51 -2.68 -10.98
C LEU A 71 3.23 -3.24 -11.59
N GLU A 72 3.08 -4.57 -11.61
CA GLU A 72 1.85 -5.23 -12.05
C GLU A 72 0.65 -4.78 -11.21
N GLU A 73 0.83 -4.68 -9.89
CA GLU A 73 -0.22 -4.29 -8.94
C GLU A 73 -0.26 -2.77 -8.66
N SER A 74 0.44 -1.96 -9.45
CA SER A 74 0.72 -0.57 -9.10
C SER A 74 -0.52 0.30 -8.92
N ASP A 75 -1.49 0.21 -9.84
CA ASP A 75 -2.75 0.96 -9.76
C ASP A 75 -3.52 0.62 -8.49
N LYS A 76 -3.56 -0.66 -8.11
CA LYS A 76 -4.27 -1.11 -6.90
C LYS A 76 -3.57 -0.62 -5.64
N ILE A 77 -2.24 -0.69 -5.59
CA ILE A 77 -1.42 -0.20 -4.47
C ILE A 77 -1.59 1.30 -4.29
N ILE A 78 -1.52 2.07 -5.39
CA ILE A 78 -1.70 3.53 -5.35
C ILE A 78 -3.10 3.89 -4.88
N ALA A 79 -4.13 3.20 -5.39
CA ALA A 79 -5.52 3.41 -4.98
C ALA A 79 -5.74 3.07 -3.50
N SER A 80 -5.21 1.94 -3.02
CA SER A 80 -5.39 1.50 -1.64
C SER A 80 -4.64 2.41 -0.65
N LEU A 81 -3.44 2.90 -0.99
CA LEU A 81 -2.72 3.88 -0.16
C LEU A 81 -3.48 5.21 -0.08
N ASN A 82 -4.04 5.70 -1.20
CA ASN A 82 -4.86 6.91 -1.19
C ASN A 82 -6.16 6.72 -0.41
N PHE A 83 -6.77 5.53 -0.50
CA PHE A 83 -7.95 5.19 0.27
C PHE A 83 -7.66 5.16 1.77
N LEU A 84 -6.58 4.48 2.18
CA LEU A 84 -6.14 4.45 3.58
C LEU A 84 -5.85 5.86 4.09
N ARG A 85 -5.11 6.66 3.33
CA ARG A 85 -4.84 8.06 3.65
C ARG A 85 -6.14 8.85 3.87
N TYR A 86 -7.13 8.66 3.01
CA TYR A 86 -8.42 9.32 3.14
C TYR A 86 -9.13 8.92 4.44
N LEU A 87 -9.19 7.61 4.73
CA LEU A 87 -9.84 7.10 5.94
C LEU A 87 -9.20 7.69 7.20
N LEU A 88 -7.86 7.65 7.30
CA LEU A 88 -7.11 8.14 8.45
C LEU A 88 -7.29 9.66 8.66
N LEU A 89 -7.43 10.45 7.59
CA LEU A 89 -7.65 11.89 7.70
C LEU A 89 -9.10 12.25 8.02
N ARG A 90 -10.06 11.44 7.57
CA ARG A 90 -11.47 11.75 7.64
C ARG A 90 -12.13 11.25 8.92
N ASP A 91 -11.71 10.09 9.39
CA ASP A 91 -12.29 9.39 10.52
C ASP A 91 -11.39 9.54 11.75
N PRO A 92 -11.77 10.36 12.74
CA PRO A 92 -10.98 10.53 13.96
C PRO A 92 -10.85 9.22 14.75
N LYS A 93 -9.71 9.02 15.40
CA LYS A 93 -9.41 7.81 16.17
C LYS A 93 -10.34 7.56 17.34
N ASP A 94 -10.85 8.61 17.99
CA ASP A 94 -11.81 8.55 19.08
C ASP A 94 -13.23 8.15 18.62
N VAL A 95 -13.53 8.34 17.34
CA VAL A 95 -14.81 7.98 16.73
C VAL A 95 -14.75 6.61 16.05
N ASP A 96 -13.72 6.36 15.24
CA ASP A 96 -13.48 5.13 14.45
C ASP A 96 -14.74 4.60 13.74
N ALA A 97 -15.50 5.50 13.09
CA ALA A 97 -16.76 5.13 12.44
C ALA A 97 -16.55 4.17 11.26
N THR A 98 -15.43 4.26 10.57
CA THR A 98 -15.03 3.38 9.46
C THR A 98 -14.41 2.08 9.96
N GLY A 99 -14.05 1.99 11.24
CA GLY A 99 -13.39 0.85 11.85
C GLY A 99 -11.94 0.65 11.39
N ILE A 100 -11.33 1.65 10.74
CA ILE A 100 -9.97 1.59 10.22
C ILE A 100 -8.94 1.57 11.35
N TRP A 101 -9.16 2.33 12.43
CA TRP A 101 -8.23 2.40 13.56
C TRP A 101 -8.18 1.07 14.31
N SER A 102 -9.33 0.41 14.45
CA SER A 102 -9.45 -0.92 15.03
C SER A 102 -8.66 -2.02 14.29
N VAL A 103 -8.38 -1.85 12.99
CA VAL A 103 -7.62 -2.85 12.19
C VAL A 103 -6.22 -2.38 11.82
N LEU A 104 -5.84 -1.18 12.22
CA LEU A 104 -4.63 -0.53 11.75
C LEU A 104 -3.37 -1.36 12.03
N GLU A 105 -3.28 -2.02 13.18
CA GLU A 105 -2.14 -2.89 13.51
C GLU A 105 -2.02 -4.09 12.54
N GLN A 106 -3.16 -4.68 12.15
CA GLN A 106 -3.18 -5.81 11.22
C GLN A 106 -2.83 -5.33 9.81
N THR A 107 -3.39 -4.19 9.39
CA THR A 107 -3.08 -3.54 8.12
C THR A 107 -1.60 -3.14 8.05
N ASP A 108 -1.02 -2.64 9.14
CA ASP A 108 0.37 -2.25 9.21
C ASP A 108 1.30 -3.45 9.00
N LYS A 109 1.09 -4.53 9.76
CA LYS A 109 1.91 -5.75 9.66
C LYS A 109 1.71 -6.48 8.33
N GLY A 110 0.47 -6.63 7.87
CA GLY A 110 0.14 -7.45 6.71
C GLY A 110 0.21 -6.74 5.36
N TYR A 111 0.25 -5.40 5.34
CA TYR A 111 0.22 -4.61 4.11
C TYR A 111 1.32 -3.55 4.08
N LEU A 112 1.36 -2.62 5.04
CA LEU A 112 2.29 -1.48 4.99
C LEU A 112 3.75 -1.92 5.14
N SER A 113 4.03 -2.76 6.13
CA SER A 113 5.39 -3.29 6.39
C SER A 113 5.89 -4.13 5.21
N GLU A 114 5.04 -5.02 4.69
CA GLU A 114 5.35 -5.82 3.50
C GLU A 114 5.59 -4.93 2.26
N LEU A 115 4.85 -3.84 2.10
CA LEU A 115 5.05 -2.88 1.01
C LEU A 115 6.36 -2.11 1.15
N ILE A 116 6.79 -1.73 2.36
CA ILE A 116 8.10 -1.12 2.60
C ILE A 116 9.20 -2.07 2.12
N THR A 117 9.17 -3.33 2.57
CA THR A 117 10.15 -4.33 2.18
C THR A 117 10.11 -4.62 0.68
N GLY A 118 8.92 -4.76 0.09
CA GLY A 118 8.76 -4.97 -1.34
C GLY A 118 9.30 -3.82 -2.19
N LEU A 119 9.13 -2.58 -1.75
CA LEU A 119 9.68 -1.40 -2.43
C LEU A 119 11.22 -1.39 -2.37
N GLU A 120 11.80 -1.75 -1.22
CA GLU A 120 13.26 -1.87 -1.09
C GLU A 120 13.83 -2.94 -2.03
N LEU A 121 13.24 -4.14 -2.01
CA LEU A 121 13.63 -5.25 -2.90
C LEU A 121 13.50 -4.87 -4.37
N SER A 122 12.36 -4.27 -4.76
CA SER A 122 12.10 -3.84 -6.13
C SER A 122 13.11 -2.79 -6.59
N ARG A 123 13.43 -1.79 -5.76
CA ARG A 123 14.44 -0.79 -6.10
C ARG A 123 15.82 -1.40 -6.31
N ILE A 124 16.23 -2.32 -5.45
CA ILE A 124 17.52 -3.01 -5.58
C ILE A 124 17.57 -3.75 -6.90
N HIS A 125 16.55 -4.55 -7.20
CA HIS A 125 16.48 -5.33 -8.43
C HIS A 125 16.50 -4.46 -9.70
N TYR A 126 15.67 -3.41 -9.75
CA TYR A 126 15.60 -2.53 -10.92
C TYR A 126 16.86 -1.69 -11.11
N LYS A 127 17.51 -1.28 -10.02
CA LYS A 127 18.80 -0.59 -10.08
C LYS A 127 19.90 -1.50 -10.63
N GLN A 128 19.99 -2.74 -10.12
CA GLN A 128 20.92 -3.75 -10.66
C GLN A 128 20.69 -3.97 -12.16
N ARG A 129 19.43 -4.11 -12.58
CA ARG A 129 19.11 -4.26 -14.01
C ARG A 129 19.53 -3.06 -14.85
N ALA A 130 19.41 -1.84 -14.34
CA ALA A 130 19.86 -0.63 -15.03
C ALA A 130 21.40 -0.60 -15.17
N ASP A 131 22.11 -0.96 -14.11
CA ASP A 131 23.58 -1.03 -14.10
C ASP A 131 24.08 -2.11 -15.09
N ASP A 132 23.45 -3.29 -15.09
CA ASP A 132 23.76 -4.37 -16.04
C ASP A 132 23.58 -3.92 -17.50
N LEU A 133 22.47 -3.23 -17.80
CA LEU A 133 22.21 -2.68 -19.14
C LEU A 133 23.26 -1.66 -19.57
N LEU A 134 23.70 -0.80 -18.65
CA LEU A 134 24.75 0.18 -18.93
C LEU A 134 26.08 -0.53 -19.24
N ASP A 135 26.41 -1.59 -18.52
CA ASP A 135 27.63 -2.36 -18.74
C ASP A 135 27.57 -3.20 -20.03
N GLU A 136 26.42 -3.80 -20.34
CA GLU A 136 26.15 -4.44 -21.64
C GLU A 136 26.40 -3.45 -22.80
N LYS A 137 25.86 -2.22 -22.71
CA LYS A 137 26.07 -1.17 -23.73
C LYS A 137 27.54 -0.78 -23.86
N LYS A 138 28.26 -0.62 -22.75
CA LYS A 138 29.70 -0.29 -22.76
C LYS A 138 30.52 -1.41 -23.41
N ARG A 139 30.23 -2.67 -23.09
CA ARG A 139 30.90 -3.85 -23.68
C ARG A 139 30.63 -3.95 -25.18
N ALA A 140 29.38 -3.76 -25.61
CA ALA A 140 29.01 -3.76 -27.02
C ALA A 140 29.71 -2.63 -27.80
N LYS A 141 29.83 -1.44 -27.21
CA LYS A 141 30.58 -0.32 -27.81
C LYS A 141 32.06 -0.66 -27.97
N LYS A 142 32.71 -1.17 -26.92
CA LYS A 142 34.12 -1.61 -26.95
C LYS A 142 34.36 -2.72 -27.97
N ALA A 143 33.43 -3.66 -28.12
CA ALA A 143 33.52 -4.73 -29.11
C ALA A 143 33.42 -4.17 -30.54
N LYS A 144 32.50 -3.25 -30.81
CA LYS A 144 32.42 -2.55 -32.11
C LYS A 144 33.66 -1.71 -32.40
N ASP A 145 34.20 -1.02 -31.39
CA ASP A 145 35.43 -0.23 -31.53
C ASP A 145 36.66 -1.14 -31.80
N ALA A 146 36.67 -2.36 -31.25
CA ALA A 146 37.71 -3.38 -31.52
C ALA A 146 37.52 -4.09 -32.87
N GLU A 147 36.28 -4.25 -33.34
CA GLU A 147 35.91 -4.86 -34.62
C GLU A 147 36.10 -3.90 -35.81
N THR A 148 36.35 -2.61 -35.57
CA THR A 148 36.81 -1.65 -36.61
C THR A 148 38.17 -2.00 -37.27
N LEU A 149 38.75 -3.17 -36.96
CA LEU A 149 39.86 -3.80 -37.66
C LEU A 149 39.46 -4.95 -38.63
N SER A 150 38.18 -5.27 -38.83
CA SER A 150 37.78 -6.22 -39.89
C SER A 150 36.37 -5.98 -40.43
N VAL A 151 36.26 -6.09 -41.76
CA VAL A 151 35.07 -5.82 -42.59
C VAL A 151 34.12 -7.04 -42.66
N SER A 152 32.80 -6.86 -42.49
CA SER A 152 31.76 -7.16 -43.50
C SER A 152 30.31 -7.26 -42.97
N VAL A 153 29.43 -6.47 -43.62
CA VAL A 153 28.05 -6.69 -44.15
C VAL A 153 27.09 -7.74 -43.54
N GLY A 154 25.89 -7.25 -43.15
CA GLY A 154 24.59 -7.82 -43.54
C GLY A 154 23.79 -8.61 -42.49
N GLY A 155 22.61 -8.09 -42.11
CA GLY A 155 21.56 -8.92 -41.49
C GLY A 155 20.74 -8.19 -40.43
N GLN A 156 19.49 -7.86 -40.75
CA GLN A 156 18.50 -7.28 -39.84
C GLN A 156 18.28 -8.19 -38.62
N GLU A 157 18.48 -7.67 -37.40
CA GLU A 157 17.98 -8.32 -36.18
C GLU A 157 16.67 -7.67 -35.74
N ILE A 158 15.57 -8.40 -35.93
CA ILE A 158 14.29 -8.15 -35.23
C ILE A 158 14.35 -8.97 -33.94
N GLY A 159 14.17 -8.35 -32.76
CA GLY A 159 13.85 -9.13 -31.56
C GLY A 159 14.22 -8.60 -30.17
N LYS A 160 14.88 -7.45 -30.02
CA LYS A 160 15.13 -6.85 -28.68
C LYS A 160 14.77 -5.37 -28.68
N MET A 161 14.05 -4.96 -27.64
CA MET A 161 13.76 -3.54 -27.37
C MET A 161 15.09 -2.74 -27.38
N PRO A 162 15.21 -1.62 -28.11
CA PRO A 162 16.40 -0.78 -28.10
C PRO A 162 16.81 -0.38 -26.69
N PHE A 163 18.13 -0.23 -26.45
CA PHE A 163 18.68 0.16 -25.14
C PHE A 163 17.96 1.36 -24.51
N GLU A 164 17.68 2.39 -25.29
CA GLU A 164 17.03 3.61 -24.81
C GLU A 164 15.61 3.35 -24.30
N GLN A 165 14.86 2.50 -25.01
CA GLN A 165 13.53 2.10 -24.58
C GLN A 165 13.58 1.24 -23.31
N GLN A 166 14.55 0.32 -23.19
CA GLN A 166 14.72 -0.46 -21.96
C GLN A 166 15.05 0.44 -20.76
N MET A 167 15.96 1.40 -20.94
CA MET A 167 16.31 2.36 -19.89
C MET A 167 15.12 3.24 -19.51
N GLN A 168 14.30 3.64 -20.49
CA GLN A 168 13.08 4.40 -20.23
C GLN A 168 12.09 3.60 -19.39
N VAL A 169 11.87 2.31 -19.70
CA VAL A 169 11.01 1.42 -18.90
C VAL A 169 11.50 1.33 -17.44
N LEU A 170 12.81 1.13 -17.22
CA LEU A 170 13.37 1.08 -15.87
C LEU A 170 13.23 2.42 -15.14
N THR A 171 13.39 3.53 -15.86
CA THR A 171 13.21 4.88 -15.30
C THR A 171 11.75 5.12 -14.91
N SER A 172 10.80 4.74 -15.76
CA SER A 172 9.37 4.82 -15.44
C SER A 172 9.00 3.97 -14.23
N ALA A 173 9.56 2.76 -14.11
CA ALA A 173 9.39 1.92 -12.93
C ALA A 173 9.87 2.61 -11.65
N GLN A 174 11.05 3.25 -11.69
CA GLN A 174 11.57 4.02 -10.54
C GLN A 174 10.62 5.14 -10.11
N PHE A 175 10.05 5.90 -11.05
CA PHE A 175 9.06 6.93 -10.72
C PHE A 175 7.80 6.36 -10.08
N THR A 176 7.33 5.21 -10.53
CA THR A 176 6.20 4.51 -9.91
C THR A 176 6.53 4.10 -8.47
N PHE A 177 7.72 3.57 -8.20
CA PHE A 177 8.17 3.26 -6.84
C PHE A 177 8.30 4.51 -5.96
N ASP A 178 8.80 5.62 -6.51
CA ASP A 178 8.87 6.90 -5.81
C ASP A 178 7.48 7.42 -5.42
N LEU A 179 6.49 7.29 -6.31
CA LEU A 179 5.11 7.66 -6.03
C LEU A 179 4.51 6.82 -4.90
N MET A 180 4.66 5.50 -4.96
CA MET A 180 4.19 4.61 -3.89
C MET A 180 4.85 4.94 -2.55
N GLN A 181 6.17 5.14 -2.55
CA GLN A 181 6.92 5.48 -1.34
C GLN A 181 6.48 6.83 -0.75
N SER A 182 6.20 7.83 -1.59
CA SER A 182 5.67 9.12 -1.15
C SER A 182 4.31 8.97 -0.46
N LEU A 183 3.40 8.18 -1.05
CA LEU A 183 2.08 7.93 -0.48
C LEU A 183 2.17 7.15 0.83
N LEU A 184 3.01 6.12 0.87
CA LEU A 184 3.27 5.30 2.05
C LEU A 184 3.87 6.13 3.19
N GLY A 185 4.86 6.98 2.89
CA GLY A 185 5.43 7.93 3.84
C GLY A 185 4.36 8.83 4.43
N ARG A 186 3.45 9.35 3.61
CA ARG A 186 2.36 10.20 4.09
C ARG A 186 1.37 9.47 4.99
N VAL A 187 1.04 8.22 4.67
CA VAL A 187 0.21 7.36 5.54
C VAL A 187 0.88 7.18 6.90
N ASN A 188 2.17 6.83 6.91
CA ASN A 188 2.93 6.62 8.15
C ASN A 188 3.05 7.89 9.01
N GLU A 189 3.19 9.06 8.38
CA GLU A 189 3.19 10.36 9.07
C GLU A 189 1.86 10.61 9.81
N ILE A 190 0.72 10.32 9.17
CA ILE A 190 -0.60 10.50 9.77
C ILE A 190 -0.76 9.55 10.96
N ILE A 191 -0.43 8.27 10.78
CA ILE A 191 -0.46 7.27 11.85
C ILE A 191 0.40 7.72 13.05
N SER A 192 1.62 8.19 12.77
CA SER A 192 2.56 8.65 13.80
C SER A 192 2.11 9.93 14.50
N ALA A 193 1.38 10.81 13.83
CA ALA A 193 0.80 12.00 14.44
C ALA A 193 -0.30 11.64 15.46
N GLU A 194 -1.19 10.72 15.08
CA GLU A 194 -2.31 10.22 15.90
C GLU A 194 -1.87 9.25 17.03
N ALA A 195 -0.62 8.79 17.01
CA ALA A 195 -0.02 8.06 18.12
C ALA A 195 0.57 8.97 19.20
N ARG A 196 0.83 10.25 18.88
CA ARG A 196 1.43 11.24 19.79
C ARG A 196 0.42 12.17 20.47
N GLY A 197 -0.80 12.25 19.95
CA GLY A 197 -1.93 12.96 20.55
C GLY A 197 -2.71 12.05 21.49
#